data_AF-A0A5K0Z6R9-F1
#
_entry.id   AF-A0A5K0Z6R9-F1
#
_cell.length_a   1.000
_cell.length_b   1.000
_cell.length_c   1.000
_cell.angle_alpha   90.00
_cell.angle_beta   90.00
_cell.angle_gamma   90.00
#
_symmetry.space_group_name_H-M   'P 1'
#
loop_
_entity.id
_entity.type
_entity.pdbx_description
1 polymer ?
#
loop_
_entity_poly.entity_id
_entity_poly.type
_entity_poly.pdbx_seq_one_letter_code
_entity_poly.pdbx_strand_id
1 'polypeptide(L)' 'VGILKPERSIPDNILKHAKGLAILTVVKVGVMVTYKVGTGLVIARREDGSWSPPSAISSLGIGWGTQ' A
#
# COMPACT_ATOMS: atom_id res chain seq x y z
N VAL A 1 3.66 7.55 19.57
CA VAL A 1 3.30 7.11 18.20
C VAL A 1 2.83 5.68 18.30
N GLY A 2 1.52 5.42 18.16
CA GLY A 2 0.96 4.09 18.37
C GLY A 2 1.37 3.14 17.24
N ILE A 3 2.06 2.05 17.57
CA ILE A 3 2.28 0.94 16.64
C ILE A 3 0.96 0.18 16.56
N LEU A 4 0.24 0.33 15.45
CA LEU A 4 -0.93 -0.50 15.17
C LEU A 4 -0.44 -1.95 15.00
N LYS A 5 -1.00 -2.88 15.78
CA LYS A 5 -0.72 -4.30 15.57
C LYS A 5 -1.20 -4.67 14.16
N PRO A 6 -0.35 -5.29 13.32
CA PRO A 6 -0.79 -5.76 12.02
C PRO A 6 -1.95 -6.75 12.23
N GLU A 7 -3.09 -6.46 11.59
CA GLU A 7 -4.31 -7.25 11.69
C GLU A 7 -4.13 -8.69 11.19
N ARG A 8 -3.23 -8.88 10.21
CA ARG A 8 -2.76 -10.20 9.75
C ARG A 8 -1.43 -10.07 9.03
N SER A 9 -0.49 -10.99 9.29
CA SER A 9 0.73 -11.10 8.48
C SER A 9 0.35 -11.45 7.04
N ILE A 10 1.01 -10.82 6.07
CA ILE A 10 0.82 -11.12 4.65
C ILE A 10 1.30 -12.55 4.41
N PRO A 11 0.47 -13.46 3.87
CA PRO A 11 0.89 -14.83 3.61
C PRO A 11 2.08 -14.90 2.64
N ASP A 12 3.05 -15.75 2.93
CA ASP A 12 4.29 -15.89 2.14
C ASP A 12 4.03 -16.27 0.68
N ASN A 13 2.95 -17.01 0.40
CA ASN A 13 2.62 -17.39 -0.97
C ASN A 13 2.27 -16.17 -1.84
N ILE A 14 1.64 -15.14 -1.27
CA ILE A 14 1.28 -13.92 -2.00
C ILE A 14 2.56 -13.14 -2.31
N LEU A 15 3.46 -13.01 -1.33
CA LEU A 15 4.75 -12.34 -1.53
C LEU A 15 5.62 -13.08 -2.57
N LYS A 16 5.63 -14.42 -2.54
CA LYS A 16 6.40 -15.24 -3.49
C LYS A 16 5.92 -15.12 -4.94
N HIS A 17 4.64 -14.86 -5.18
CA HIS A 17 4.06 -14.74 -6.53
C HIS A 17 3.77 -13.29 -6.94
N ALA A 18 4.02 -12.32 -6.05
CA ALA A 18 3.79 -10.91 -6.34
C ALA A 18 4.63 -10.42 -7.53
N LYS A 19 3.99 -9.64 -8.41
CA LYS A 19 4.65 -8.93 -9.52
C LYS A 19 5.19 -7.56 -9.12
N GLY A 20 4.84 -7.09 -7.93
CA GLY A 20 5.27 -5.82 -7.39
C GLY A 20 4.78 -5.64 -5.96
N LEU A 21 5.41 -4.71 -5.24
CA LEU A 21 5.05 -4.30 -3.88
C LEU A 21 4.87 -2.78 -3.87
N ALA A 22 3.78 -2.32 -3.27
CA ALA A 22 3.53 -0.91 -3.01
C ALA A 22 3.43 -0.69 -1.50
N ILE A 23 4.31 0.16 -0.97
CA ILE A 23 4.32 0.55 0.44
C ILE A 23 3.82 1.99 0.48
N LEU A 24 2.63 2.19 1.04
CA LEU A 24 1.95 3.47 1.03
C LEU A 24 1.73 3.98 2.45
N THR A 25 2.03 5.26 2.65
CA THR A 25 1.56 6.02 3.81
C THR A 25 0.35 6.82 3.36
N VAL A 26 -0.83 6.47 3.88
CA VAL A 26 -2.11 7.08 3.52
C VAL A 26 -2.73 7.78 4.71
N VAL A 27 -3.27 8.98 4.47
CA VAL A 27 -4.15 9.69 5.40
C VAL A 27 -5.58 9.54 4.89
N LYS A 28 -6.51 9.25 5.80
CA LYS A 28 -7.95 9.18 5.54
C LYS A 28 -8.60 10.37 6.27
N VAL A 29 -9.46 11.12 5.57
CA VAL A 29 -10.18 12.28 6.14
C VAL A 29 -11.66 12.18 5.77
N GLY A 30 -12.54 12.40 6.75
CA GLY A 30 -13.99 12.54 6.56
C GLY A 30 -14.84 11.47 7.25
N VAL A 31 -16.12 11.80 7.45
CA VAL A 31 -17.17 10.92 7.98
C VAL A 31 -18.24 10.78 6.90
N MET A 32 -18.71 9.57 6.61
CA MET A 32 -19.58 9.21 5.48
C MET A 32 -18.92 9.28 4.10
N VAL A 33 -18.24 10.38 3.75
CA VAL A 33 -17.37 10.45 2.56
C VAL A 33 -15.93 10.52 3.04
N THR A 34 -15.12 9.53 2.67
CA THR A 34 -13.70 9.46 3.02
C THR A 34 -12.84 9.80 1.82
N TYR A 35 -12.01 10.82 1.97
CA TYR A 35 -10.92 11.11 1.05
C TYR A 35 -9.65 10.43 1.55
N LYS A 36 -8.96 9.71 0.66
CA LYS A 36 -7.69 9.04 0.93
C LYS A 36 -6.62 9.68 0.07
N VAL A 37 -5.58 10.18 0.72
CA VAL A 37 -4.40 10.74 0.05
C VAL A 37 -3.18 10.08 0.64
N GLY A 38 -2.29 9.59 -0.21
CA GLY A 38 -1.05 8.98 0.27
C GLY A 38 0.07 9.06 -0.73
N THR A 39 1.27 8.82 -0.20
CA THR A 39 2.49 8.69 -0.98
C THR A 39 3.24 7.46 -0.53
N GLY A 40 4.18 7.01 -1.33
CA GLY A 40 4.97 5.85 -0.98
C GLY A 40 5.95 5.45 -2.04
N LEU A 41 6.36 4.19 -1.94
CA LEU A 41 7.32 3.56 -2.83
C LEU A 41 6.69 2.33 -3.48
N VAL A 42 7.02 2.12 -4.75
CA VAL A 42 6.69 0.90 -5.48
C VAL A 42 7.96 0.23 -5.98
N ILE A 43 7.97 -1.10 -5.93
CA ILE A 43 9.06 -1.95 -6.43
C ILE A 43 8.41 -3.04 -7.29
N ALA A 44 8.83 -3.18 -8.55
CA ALA A 44 8.33 -4.19 -9.46
C ALA A 44 9.26 -5.40 -9.51
N ARG A 45 8.69 -6.60 -9.70
CA ARG A 45 9.45 -7.82 -9.95
C ARG A 45 9.58 -8.03 -11.45
N ARG A 46 10.82 -8.03 -11.93
CA ARG A 46 11.16 -8.22 -13.35
C ARG A 46 11.06 -9.68 -13.75
N GLU A 47 11.06 -9.93 -15.06
CA GLU A 47 10.95 -11.29 -15.63
C GLU A 47 12.13 -12.18 -15.25
N ASP A 48 13.30 -11.60 -15.03
CA ASP A 48 14.50 -12.27 -14.52
C ASP A 48 14.42 -12.63 -13.01
N GLY A 49 13.30 -12.31 -12.36
CA GLY A 49 13.06 -12.55 -10.94
C GLY A 49 13.67 -11.50 -10.00
N SER A 50 14.44 -10.54 -10.51
CA SER A 50 15.02 -9.44 -9.74
C SER A 50 14.00 -8.36 -9.41
N TRP A 51 14.31 -7.55 -8.40
CA TRP A 51 13.50 -6.38 -8.04
C TRP A 51 14.03 -5.13 -8.76
N SER A 52 13.12 -4.27 -9.20
CA SER A 52 13.47 -2.95 -9.71
C SER A 52 14.02 -2.05 -8.58
N PRO A 53 14.73 -0.96 -8.91
CA PRO A 53 14.90 0.12 -7.93
C PRO A 53 13.52 0.66 -7.47
N PRO A 54 13.45 1.26 -6.27
CA PRO A 54 12.21 1.85 -5.77
C PRO A 54 11.86 3.12 -6.54
N SER A 55 10.57 3.31 -6.80
CA SER A 55 10.02 4.50 -7.44
C SER A 55 8.97 5.16 -6.55
N ALA A 56 8.95 6.50 -6.51
CA ALA A 56 7.92 7.23 -5.79
C ALA A 56 6.54 7.05 -6.46
N ILE A 57 5.51 6.87 -5.64
CA ILE A 57 4.12 6.79 -6.07
C ILE A 57 3.24 7.68 -5.20
N SER A 58 2.22 8.29 -5.79
CA SER A 58 1.14 8.97 -5.08
C SER A 58 -0.18 8.21 -5.32
N SER A 59 -1.04 8.22 -4.32
CA SER A 59 -2.35 7.58 -4.34
C SER A 59 -3.41 8.57 -3.90
N LEU A 60 -4.51 8.61 -4.63
CA LEU A 60 -5.69 9.41 -4.34
C LEU A 60 -6.91 8.49 -4.49
N GLY A 61 -7.85 8.57 -3.56
CA GLY A 61 -9.06 7.77 -3.60
C GLY A 61 -10.20 8.42 -2.81
N ILE A 62 -11.43 8.09 -3.20
CA ILE A 62 -12.65 8.50 -2.51
C ILE A 62 -13.40 7.22 -2.14
N GLY A 63 -13.94 7.16 -0.92
CA GLY A 63 -14.75 6.04 -0.44
C GLY A 63 -15.93 6.53 0.39
N TRP A 64 -16.82 5.61 0.73
CA TRP A 64 -17.96 5.88 1.60
C TRP A 64 -17.91 4.97 2.84
N GLY A 65 -18.22 5.50 4.03
CA GLY A 65 -18.25 4.73 5.27
C GLY A 65 -18.07 5.57 6.54
N THR A 66 -18.34 4.97 7.70
CA THR A 66 -17.97 5.51 9.01
C THR A 66 -16.55 5.06 9.34
N GLN A 67 -15.69 6.01 9.76
CA GLN A 67 -14.29 5.73 10.07
C GLN A 67 -14.12 4.89 11.34
#